data_AF-A0AAV4LG23-F1
#
_entry.id   AF-A0AAV4LG23-F1
#
_cell.length_a   1.000
_cell.length_b   1.000
_cell.length_c   1.000
_cell.angle_alpha   90.00
_cell.angle_beta   90.00
_cell.angle_gamma   90.00
#
_symmetry.space_group_name_H-M   'P 1'
#
loop_
_entity.id
_entity.type
_entity.pdbx_description
1 polymer ?
#
loop_
_entity_poly.entity_id
_entity_poly.type
_entity_poly.pdbx_seq_one_letter_code
_entity_poly.pdbx_strand_id
1 'polypeptide(L)'
;MSVSFLNKALLWKEWRQNRGYFWMLFLVMAWVPIGVTLFSIAMQPFTDLAWGGDPHKAWSRIISSLVQGHASPFWAFWSSFFLGATLLGQERTGNTIEFLVTAPVSRRAIVSAKFFMGTGMILLIMLLIGLFMIIMPLFLPAHYTFHDVIAWWLPTTCVQLAIFGVCFAVSTLSGKAISNYLLSMIVLCLPLWIGSGVASILRSIYLNSYKYASIVSIFEHWGTMMFLPSYLFIPGATEKTGFLHVLAFLLVTVVSYILSCWLFERNPLEKNGQTLIFGNFLRVAQIGSAIFIAFFLGEKQTLILQGGWDIFFLFALIGFFATYFIWKVIFLLMRRWGYDEISI
;
A
#
# COMPACT_ATOMS: atom_id res chain seq x y z
N MET A 1 2.97 -5.53 -38.26
CA MET A 1 2.49 -6.53 -37.27
C MET A 1 1.69 -5.81 -36.22
N SER A 2 0.40 -6.14 -36.05
CA SER A 2 -0.42 -5.58 -34.99
C SER A 2 0.11 -6.08 -33.65
N VAL A 3 0.82 -5.23 -32.91
CA VAL A 3 1.26 -5.55 -31.55
C VAL A 3 0.01 -5.58 -30.69
N SER A 4 -0.51 -6.77 -30.41
CA SER A 4 -1.58 -6.90 -29.42
C SER A 4 -1.07 -6.36 -28.09
N PHE A 5 -1.73 -5.35 -27.55
CA PHE A 5 -1.36 -4.70 -26.28
C PHE A 5 -1.22 -5.70 -25.12
N LEU A 6 -1.94 -6.82 -25.19
CA LEU A 6 -1.94 -7.92 -24.25
C LEU A 6 -1.53 -9.22 -24.94
N ASN A 7 -0.28 -9.63 -24.72
CA ASN A 7 0.21 -10.91 -25.22
C ASN A 7 -0.25 -12.05 -24.30
N LYS A 8 -1.12 -12.93 -24.82
CA LYS A 8 -1.68 -14.08 -24.07
C LYS A 8 -0.59 -15.00 -23.51
N ALA A 9 0.50 -15.20 -24.24
CA ALA A 9 1.59 -16.05 -23.79
C ALA A 9 2.31 -15.46 -22.58
N LEU A 10 2.49 -14.12 -22.54
CA LEU A 10 3.05 -13.44 -21.38
C LEU A 10 2.13 -13.56 -20.16
N LEU A 11 0.83 -13.32 -20.31
CA LEU A 11 -0.11 -13.49 -19.20
C LEU A 11 -0.11 -14.91 -18.64
N TRP A 12 -0.10 -15.91 -19.53
CA TRP A 12 -0.02 -17.31 -19.11
C TRP A 12 1.27 -17.62 -18.34
N LYS A 13 2.40 -17.10 -18.82
CA LYS A 13 3.69 -17.19 -18.12
C LYS A 13 3.59 -16.55 -16.73
N GLU A 14 3.08 -15.32 -16.63
CA GLU A 14 2.94 -14.60 -15.35
C GLU A 14 2.06 -15.35 -14.35
N TRP A 15 0.95 -15.93 -14.82
CA TRP A 15 0.11 -16.81 -14.01
C TRP A 15 0.88 -18.03 -13.51
N ARG A 16 1.55 -18.76 -14.40
CA ARG A 16 2.27 -20.00 -14.05
C ARG A 16 3.39 -19.75 -13.05
N GLN A 17 4.11 -18.64 -13.20
CA GLN A 17 5.23 -18.26 -12.34
C GLN A 17 4.74 -17.81 -10.95
N ASN A 18 3.67 -17.01 -10.90
CA ASN A 18 3.21 -16.38 -9.65
C ASN A 18 2.02 -17.09 -8.99
N ARG A 19 1.55 -18.23 -9.51
CA ARG A 19 0.35 -18.94 -9.02
C ARG A 19 0.34 -19.16 -7.50
N GLY A 20 1.47 -19.58 -6.92
CA GLY A 20 1.56 -19.86 -5.48
C GLY A 20 1.40 -18.59 -4.65
N TYR A 21 2.01 -17.50 -5.12
CA TYR A 21 1.88 -16.19 -4.50
C TYR A 21 0.44 -15.66 -4.60
N PHE A 22 -0.22 -15.84 -5.75
CA PHE A 22 -1.63 -15.47 -5.93
C PHE A 22 -2.57 -16.26 -5.03
N TRP A 23 -2.34 -17.56 -4.84
CA TRP A 23 -3.10 -18.36 -3.87
C TRP A 23 -2.89 -17.89 -2.44
N MET A 24 -1.66 -17.58 -2.06
CA MET A 24 -1.35 -17.02 -0.74
C MET A 24 -2.09 -15.70 -0.50
N LEU A 25 -2.08 -14.79 -1.48
CA LEU A 25 -2.82 -13.53 -1.40
C LEU A 25 -4.33 -13.74 -1.28
N PHE A 26 -4.89 -14.68 -2.05
CA PHE A 26 -6.29 -15.05 -1.92
C PHE A 26 -6.59 -15.54 -0.50
N LEU A 27 -5.79 -16.46 0.05
CA LEU A 27 -5.99 -16.98 1.42
C LEU A 27 -5.92 -15.87 2.47
N VAL A 28 -4.94 -14.96 2.38
CA VAL A 28 -4.78 -13.84 3.31
C VAL A 28 -5.96 -12.86 3.23
N MET A 29 -6.41 -12.49 2.03
CA MET A 29 -7.54 -11.58 1.85
C MET A 29 -8.89 -12.22 2.21
N ALA A 30 -9.06 -13.51 1.86
CA ALA A 30 -10.27 -14.26 2.14
C ALA A 30 -10.37 -14.72 3.60
N TRP A 31 -9.26 -14.69 4.35
CA TRP A 31 -9.23 -15.21 5.72
C TRP A 31 -10.33 -14.61 6.59
N VAL A 32 -10.42 -13.28 6.69
CA VAL A 32 -11.44 -12.63 7.53
C VAL A 32 -12.85 -12.81 6.98
N PRO A 33 -13.16 -12.43 5.72
CA PRO A 33 -14.55 -12.47 5.24
C PRO A 33 -15.09 -13.87 4.93
N ILE A 34 -14.22 -14.85 4.63
CA ILE A 34 -14.62 -16.21 4.29
C ILE A 34 -14.15 -17.18 5.39
N GLY A 35 -12.85 -17.23 5.67
CA GLY A 35 -12.28 -18.21 6.60
C GLY A 35 -12.86 -18.13 8.02
N VAL A 36 -12.81 -16.94 8.63
CA VAL A 36 -13.34 -16.72 9.99
C VAL A 36 -14.86 -16.86 10.01
N THR A 37 -15.56 -16.49 8.95
CA THR A 37 -17.00 -16.69 8.81
C THR A 37 -17.38 -18.17 8.73
N LEU A 38 -16.67 -18.97 7.93
CA LEU A 38 -16.91 -20.41 7.87
C LEU A 38 -16.59 -21.08 9.21
N PHE A 39 -15.52 -20.64 9.87
CA PHE A 39 -15.18 -21.09 11.21
C PHE A 39 -16.27 -20.73 12.24
N SER A 40 -16.83 -19.52 12.18
CA SER A 40 -17.91 -19.11 13.10
C SER A 40 -19.20 -19.91 12.87
N ILE A 41 -19.52 -20.27 11.63
CA ILE A 41 -20.63 -21.18 11.31
C ILE A 41 -20.35 -22.58 11.89
N ALA A 42 -19.15 -23.12 11.70
CA ALA A 42 -18.79 -24.44 12.21
C ALA A 42 -18.81 -24.52 13.75
N MET A 43 -18.48 -23.41 14.42
CA MET A 43 -18.44 -23.32 15.89
C MET A 43 -19.75 -22.80 16.50
N GLN A 44 -20.79 -22.55 15.70
CA GLN A 44 -22.07 -21.98 16.14
C GLN A 44 -22.70 -22.70 17.35
N PRO A 45 -22.69 -24.05 17.44
CA PRO A 45 -23.22 -24.78 18.60
C PRO A 45 -22.53 -24.42 19.93
N PHE A 46 -21.28 -23.93 19.88
CA PHE A 46 -20.49 -23.53 21.06
C PHE A 46 -20.62 -22.04 21.36
N THR A 47 -20.90 -21.19 20.36
CA THR A 47 -20.98 -19.73 20.53
C THR A 47 -22.32 -19.27 21.10
N ASP A 48 -23.40 -20.03 20.90
CA ASP A 48 -24.75 -19.70 21.37
C ASP A 48 -24.86 -19.67 22.90
N LEU A 49 -23.98 -20.41 23.61
CA LEU A 49 -23.91 -20.45 25.07
C LEU A 49 -23.13 -19.29 25.71
N ALA A 50 -22.25 -18.60 24.97
CA ALA A 50 -21.28 -17.68 25.54
C ALA A 50 -21.57 -16.19 25.26
N TRP A 51 -22.37 -15.84 24.24
CA TRP A 51 -22.41 -14.46 23.71
C TRP A 51 -23.77 -13.77 23.67
N GLY A 52 -24.83 -14.37 24.24
CA GLY A 52 -26.08 -13.67 24.61
C GLY A 52 -26.81 -12.84 23.55
N GLY A 53 -26.59 -13.08 22.25
CA GLY A 53 -27.25 -12.36 21.15
C GLY A 53 -27.99 -13.31 20.22
N ASP A 54 -28.68 -12.77 19.20
CA ASP A 54 -29.48 -13.55 18.24
C ASP A 54 -28.62 -14.68 17.61
N PRO A 55 -28.82 -15.94 18.05
CA PRO A 55 -27.93 -17.04 17.72
C PRO A 55 -27.99 -17.36 16.22
N HIS A 56 -29.12 -17.07 15.59
CA HIS A 56 -29.33 -17.33 14.16
C HIS A 56 -28.47 -16.46 13.26
N LYS A 57 -28.00 -15.29 13.74
CA LYS A 57 -27.25 -14.31 12.93
C LYS A 57 -25.80 -14.14 13.36
N ALA A 58 -25.34 -14.90 14.37
CA ALA A 58 -24.00 -14.78 14.95
C ALA A 58 -22.88 -14.90 13.91
N TRP A 59 -23.03 -15.79 12.91
CA TRP A 59 -22.07 -16.01 11.84
C TRP A 59 -21.74 -14.74 11.04
N SER A 60 -22.74 -13.86 10.87
CA SER A 60 -22.67 -12.69 9.99
C SER A 60 -22.03 -11.46 10.65
N ARG A 61 -21.79 -11.48 11.97
CA ARG A 61 -21.33 -10.30 12.72
C ARG A 61 -20.01 -9.72 12.21
N ILE A 62 -19.08 -10.57 11.80
CA ILE A 62 -17.77 -10.16 11.28
C ILE A 62 -17.90 -9.52 9.90
N ILE A 63 -18.76 -10.06 9.04
CA ILE A 63 -19.03 -9.44 7.73
C ILE A 63 -19.77 -8.13 7.96
N SER A 64 -20.78 -8.10 8.83
CA SER A 64 -21.51 -6.90 9.21
C SER A 64 -20.56 -5.81 9.71
N SER A 65 -19.59 -6.15 10.57
CA SER A 65 -18.63 -5.18 11.08
C SER A 65 -17.68 -4.68 10.00
N LEU A 66 -17.23 -5.52 9.07
CA LEU A 66 -16.42 -5.07 7.94
C LEU A 66 -17.20 -4.11 7.03
N VAL A 67 -18.41 -4.52 6.68
CA VAL A 67 -19.21 -3.88 5.63
C VAL A 67 -19.85 -2.57 6.13
N GLN A 68 -20.24 -2.50 7.41
CA GLN A 68 -20.70 -1.28 8.09
C GLN A 68 -19.52 -0.46 8.64
N GLY A 69 -18.28 -0.78 8.23
CA GLY A 69 -17.11 0.00 8.58
C GLY A 69 -16.68 -0.06 10.05
N HIS A 70 -17.24 -0.90 10.89
CA HIS A 70 -16.76 -1.10 12.26
C HIS A 70 -15.40 -1.83 12.34
N ALA A 71 -14.99 -2.53 11.28
CA ALA A 71 -13.72 -3.23 11.19
C ALA A 71 -12.92 -2.80 9.96
N SER A 72 -11.59 -2.77 10.12
CA SER A 72 -10.65 -2.43 9.04
C SER A 72 -10.34 -3.66 8.16
N PRO A 73 -10.39 -3.54 6.83
CA PRO A 73 -9.84 -4.55 5.91
C PRO A 73 -8.29 -4.53 5.89
N PHE A 74 -7.65 -4.71 7.04
CA PHE A 74 -6.20 -4.64 7.24
C PHE A 74 -5.40 -5.52 6.26
N TRP A 75 -5.86 -6.76 6.04
CA TRP A 75 -5.21 -7.69 5.11
C TRP A 75 -5.31 -7.28 3.65
N ALA A 76 -6.32 -6.49 3.30
CA ALA A 76 -6.52 -5.95 1.97
C ALA A 76 -5.36 -5.01 1.59
N PHE A 77 -4.94 -4.14 2.53
CA PHE A 77 -3.79 -3.26 2.35
C PHE A 77 -2.52 -4.06 2.05
N TRP A 78 -2.13 -4.94 2.97
CA TRP A 78 -0.87 -5.68 2.86
C TRP A 78 -0.80 -6.53 1.59
N SER A 79 -1.92 -7.13 1.21
CA SER A 79 -2.00 -7.94 -0.02
C SER A 79 -1.74 -7.10 -1.26
N SER A 80 -2.40 -5.94 -1.40
CA SER A 80 -2.16 -5.03 -2.53
C SER A 80 -0.76 -4.41 -2.52
N PHE A 81 -0.24 -4.06 -1.35
CA PHE A 81 1.10 -3.51 -1.15
C PHE A 81 2.18 -4.51 -1.57
N PHE A 82 2.15 -5.72 -1.01
CA PHE A 82 3.13 -6.74 -1.33
C PHE A 82 3.04 -7.15 -2.80
N LEU A 83 1.83 -7.28 -3.36
CA LEU A 83 1.65 -7.63 -4.77
C LEU A 83 2.27 -6.60 -5.71
N GLY A 84 2.02 -5.31 -5.46
CA GLY A 84 2.59 -4.23 -6.28
C GLY A 84 4.12 -4.16 -6.17
N ALA A 85 4.67 -4.32 -4.96
CA ALA A 85 6.11 -4.24 -4.75
C ALA A 85 6.90 -5.48 -5.24
N THR A 86 6.26 -6.66 -5.29
CA THR A 86 6.93 -7.94 -5.67
C THR A 86 6.97 -8.23 -7.15
N LEU A 87 5.87 -7.99 -7.87
CA LEU A 87 5.62 -8.51 -9.23
C LEU A 87 6.74 -8.19 -10.23
N LEU A 88 7.39 -7.04 -10.06
CA LEU A 88 8.53 -6.63 -10.86
C LEU A 88 9.88 -6.88 -10.15
N GLY A 89 9.92 -6.77 -8.82
CA GLY A 89 11.15 -6.90 -8.03
C GLY A 89 11.76 -8.29 -8.06
N GLN A 90 10.93 -9.34 -8.07
CA GLN A 90 11.41 -10.72 -8.06
C GLN A 90 12.16 -11.10 -9.35
N GLU A 91 11.73 -10.58 -10.50
CA GLU A 91 12.36 -10.95 -11.78
C GLU A 91 13.71 -10.25 -12.02
N ARG A 92 13.96 -9.12 -11.34
CA ARG A 92 15.24 -8.41 -11.39
C ARG A 92 16.32 -9.11 -10.58
N THR A 93 15.95 -9.76 -9.47
CA THR A 93 16.89 -10.49 -8.60
C THR A 93 17.33 -11.83 -9.20
N GLY A 94 16.56 -12.41 -10.11
CA GLY A 94 16.86 -13.71 -10.75
C GLY A 94 17.46 -13.65 -12.15
N ASN A 95 17.90 -12.48 -12.65
CA ASN A 95 18.32 -12.23 -14.05
C ASN A 95 17.30 -12.68 -15.14
N THR A 96 16.09 -13.05 -14.75
CA THR A 96 15.03 -13.50 -15.68
C THR A 96 14.57 -12.40 -16.63
N ILE A 97 14.71 -11.13 -16.24
CA ILE A 97 14.42 -9.99 -17.13
C ILE A 97 15.37 -9.93 -18.32
N GLU A 98 16.65 -10.28 -18.15
CA GLU A 98 17.62 -10.30 -19.25
C GLU A 98 17.21 -11.33 -20.30
N PHE A 99 16.77 -12.51 -19.85
CA PHE A 99 16.20 -13.53 -20.74
C PHE A 99 14.94 -13.04 -21.46
N LEU A 100 14.00 -12.38 -20.77
CA LEU A 100 12.77 -11.86 -21.39
C LEU A 100 13.03 -10.76 -22.41
N VAL A 101 14.11 -10.00 -22.25
CA VAL A 101 14.49 -8.92 -23.16
C VAL A 101 15.12 -9.46 -24.44
N THR A 102 15.67 -10.68 -24.40
CA THR A 102 16.09 -11.39 -25.63
C THR A 102 14.90 -11.93 -26.44
N ALA A 103 13.73 -12.07 -25.82
CA ALA A 103 12.52 -12.45 -26.55
C ALA A 103 12.03 -11.29 -27.44
N PRO A 104 11.37 -11.58 -28.58
CA PRO A 104 10.86 -10.56 -29.50
C PRO A 104 9.58 -9.88 -28.95
N VAL A 105 9.68 -9.31 -27.75
CA VAL A 105 8.57 -8.70 -27.00
C VAL A 105 8.99 -7.30 -26.53
N SER A 106 8.11 -6.32 -26.69
CA SER A 106 8.39 -4.96 -26.25
C SER A 106 8.41 -4.86 -24.72
N ARG A 107 9.28 -3.99 -24.18
CA ARG A 107 9.34 -3.69 -22.74
C ARG A 107 7.97 -3.27 -22.18
N ARG A 108 7.20 -2.50 -22.96
CA ARG A 108 5.83 -2.12 -22.63
C ARG A 108 4.93 -3.34 -22.42
N ALA A 109 4.96 -4.31 -23.35
CA ALA A 109 4.12 -5.50 -23.25
C ALA A 109 4.43 -6.34 -22.00
N ILE A 110 5.70 -6.39 -21.58
CA ILE A 110 6.12 -7.07 -20.34
C ILE A 110 5.47 -6.39 -19.12
N VAL A 111 5.61 -5.07 -19.01
CA VAL A 111 5.05 -4.29 -17.89
C VAL A 111 3.53 -4.35 -17.87
N SER A 112 2.91 -4.18 -19.04
CA SER A 112 1.46 -4.26 -19.19
C SER A 112 0.94 -5.62 -18.76
N ALA A 113 1.55 -6.72 -19.19
CA ALA A 113 1.13 -8.06 -18.78
C ALA A 113 1.18 -8.23 -17.26
N LYS A 114 2.24 -7.75 -16.60
CA LYS A 114 2.38 -7.82 -15.14
C LYS A 114 1.36 -6.96 -14.41
N PHE A 115 1.17 -5.72 -14.87
CA PHE A 115 0.21 -4.80 -14.27
C PHE A 115 -1.21 -5.38 -14.36
N PHE A 116 -1.64 -5.80 -15.55
CA PHE A 116 -2.97 -6.38 -15.75
C PHE A 116 -3.14 -7.73 -15.04
N MET A 117 -2.09 -8.55 -14.92
CA MET A 117 -2.15 -9.76 -14.12
C MET A 117 -2.40 -9.42 -12.65
N GLY A 118 -1.66 -8.46 -12.07
CA GLY A 118 -1.85 -8.03 -10.69
C GLY A 118 -3.24 -7.42 -10.44
N THR A 119 -3.67 -6.49 -11.29
CA THR A 119 -5.02 -5.90 -11.25
C THR A 119 -6.11 -6.96 -11.40
N GLY A 120 -5.97 -7.86 -12.37
CA GLY A 120 -6.92 -8.95 -12.60
C GLY A 120 -7.02 -9.89 -11.41
N MET A 121 -5.90 -10.18 -10.73
CA MET A 121 -5.92 -10.99 -9.51
C MET A 121 -6.64 -10.30 -8.35
N ILE A 122 -6.40 -9.01 -8.11
CA ILE A 122 -7.12 -8.26 -7.07
C ILE A 122 -8.62 -8.28 -7.38
N LEU A 123 -9.01 -7.98 -8.62
CA LEU A 123 -10.41 -8.00 -9.05
C LEU A 123 -11.05 -9.37 -8.87
N LEU A 124 -10.36 -10.45 -9.24
CA LEU A 124 -10.86 -11.82 -9.09
C LEU A 124 -11.05 -12.17 -7.61
N ILE A 125 -10.07 -11.89 -6.75
CA ILE A 125 -10.15 -12.16 -5.31
C ILE A 125 -11.32 -11.38 -4.70
N MET A 126 -11.41 -10.08 -5.00
CA MET A 126 -12.49 -9.25 -4.50
C MET A 126 -13.85 -9.68 -5.04
N LEU A 127 -13.95 -10.10 -6.31
CA LEU A 127 -15.16 -10.65 -6.88
C LEU A 127 -15.62 -11.89 -6.11
N LEU A 128 -14.71 -12.83 -5.82
CA LEU A 128 -15.03 -14.04 -5.06
C LEU A 128 -15.48 -13.72 -3.62
N ILE A 129 -14.82 -12.78 -2.96
CA ILE A 129 -15.21 -12.31 -1.61
C ILE A 129 -16.60 -11.65 -1.66
N GLY A 130 -16.85 -10.77 -2.62
CA GLY A 130 -18.14 -10.09 -2.79
C GLY A 130 -19.27 -11.06 -3.10
N LEU A 131 -19.03 -12.02 -4.02
CA LEU A 131 -20.00 -13.08 -4.32
C LEU A 131 -20.32 -13.93 -3.09
N PHE A 132 -19.32 -14.32 -2.31
CA PHE A 132 -19.55 -15.04 -1.06
C PHE A 132 -20.46 -14.24 -0.11
N MET A 133 -20.16 -12.97 0.12
CA MET A 133 -20.96 -12.10 0.99
C MET A 133 -22.39 -11.89 0.47
N ILE A 134 -22.61 -11.86 -0.84
CA ILE A 134 -23.95 -11.69 -1.43
C ILE A 134 -24.76 -13.00 -1.38
N ILE A 135 -24.10 -14.14 -1.59
CA ILE A 135 -24.76 -15.44 -1.68
C ILE A 135 -25.12 -15.99 -0.30
N MET A 136 -24.27 -15.80 0.70
CA MET A 136 -24.49 -16.38 2.04
C MET A 136 -25.81 -15.97 2.73
N PRO A 137 -26.26 -14.70 2.67
CA PRO A 137 -27.55 -14.27 3.21
C PRO A 137 -28.78 -14.96 2.59
N LEU A 138 -28.64 -15.59 1.42
CA LEU A 138 -29.71 -16.38 0.79
C LEU A 138 -29.95 -17.70 1.51
N PHE A 139 -28.95 -18.19 2.25
CA PHE A 139 -29.00 -19.47 2.97
C PHE A 139 -29.14 -19.30 4.48
N LEU A 140 -28.56 -18.23 5.04
CA LEU A 140 -28.55 -17.97 6.48
C LEU A 140 -28.95 -16.52 6.76
N PRO A 141 -29.73 -16.24 7.82
CA PRO A 141 -30.11 -14.86 8.14
C PRO A 141 -28.88 -14.03 8.53
N ALA A 142 -28.75 -12.82 7.99
CA ALA A 142 -27.58 -11.95 8.15
C ALA A 142 -27.91 -10.60 8.81
N HIS A 143 -26.91 -9.95 9.40
CA HIS A 143 -26.98 -8.59 9.96
C HIS A 143 -26.63 -7.46 8.97
N TYR A 144 -26.40 -7.80 7.71
CA TYR A 144 -26.03 -6.85 6.66
C TYR A 144 -26.91 -7.05 5.43
N THR A 145 -26.97 -6.02 4.59
CA THR A 145 -27.76 -6.00 3.36
C THR A 145 -26.87 -6.07 2.11
N PHE A 146 -27.46 -6.35 0.96
CA PHE A 146 -26.77 -6.28 -0.33
C PHE A 146 -26.15 -4.90 -0.58
N HIS A 147 -26.88 -3.84 -0.24
CA HIS A 147 -26.41 -2.47 -0.39
C HIS A 147 -25.12 -2.25 0.40
N ASP A 148 -25.08 -2.69 1.65
CA ASP A 148 -23.91 -2.54 2.51
C ASP A 148 -22.71 -3.22 1.83
N VAL A 149 -22.87 -4.46 1.35
CA VAL A 149 -21.80 -5.22 0.69
C VAL A 149 -21.23 -4.47 -0.50
N ILE A 150 -22.08 -3.91 -1.38
CA ILE A 150 -21.63 -3.14 -2.54
C ILE A 150 -20.96 -1.83 -2.13
N ALA A 151 -21.53 -1.11 -1.15
CA ALA A 151 -21.00 0.14 -0.62
C ALA A 151 -19.61 -0.03 0.01
N TRP A 152 -19.31 -1.19 0.57
CA TRP A 152 -17.97 -1.55 1.03
C TRP A 152 -17.07 -2.07 -0.09
N TRP A 153 -17.56 -3.05 -0.86
CA TRP A 153 -16.79 -3.81 -1.83
C TRP A 153 -16.18 -2.93 -2.92
N LEU A 154 -16.97 -2.00 -3.48
CA LEU A 154 -16.55 -1.15 -4.58
C LEU A 154 -15.38 -0.23 -4.19
N PRO A 155 -15.51 0.65 -3.17
CA PRO A 155 -14.40 1.52 -2.78
C PRO A 155 -13.20 0.74 -2.23
N THR A 156 -13.40 -0.34 -1.46
CA THR A 156 -12.28 -1.17 -0.99
C THR A 156 -11.48 -1.72 -2.16
N THR A 157 -12.15 -2.26 -3.19
CA THR A 157 -11.49 -2.77 -4.40
C THR A 157 -10.73 -1.66 -5.12
N CYS A 158 -11.34 -0.49 -5.31
CA CYS A 158 -10.70 0.64 -5.99
C CYS A 158 -9.47 1.17 -5.23
N VAL A 159 -9.54 1.28 -3.90
CA VAL A 159 -8.38 1.68 -3.07
C VAL A 159 -7.25 0.67 -3.20
N GLN A 160 -7.55 -0.63 -3.16
CA GLN A 160 -6.53 -1.67 -3.34
C GLN A 160 -5.86 -1.61 -4.71
N LEU A 161 -6.62 -1.33 -5.77
CA LEU A 161 -6.06 -1.13 -7.10
C LEU A 161 -5.15 0.10 -7.17
N ALA A 162 -5.52 1.19 -6.48
CA ALA A 162 -4.70 2.39 -6.40
C ALA A 162 -3.39 2.13 -5.63
N ILE A 163 -3.46 1.47 -4.47
CA ILE A 163 -2.28 1.07 -3.68
C ILE A 163 -1.38 0.16 -4.50
N PHE A 164 -1.94 -0.89 -5.11
CA PHE A 164 -1.21 -1.77 -6.02
C PHE A 164 -0.52 -0.99 -7.13
N GLY A 165 -1.24 -0.10 -7.80
CA GLY A 165 -0.73 0.70 -8.91
C GLY A 165 0.45 1.56 -8.49
N VAL A 166 0.33 2.28 -7.37
CA VAL A 166 1.41 3.13 -6.83
C VAL A 166 2.64 2.28 -6.48
N CYS A 167 2.46 1.17 -5.72
CA CYS A 167 3.56 0.27 -5.37
C CYS A 167 4.22 -0.34 -6.61
N PHE A 168 3.43 -0.71 -7.61
CA PHE A 168 3.93 -1.25 -8.86
C PHE A 168 4.73 -0.21 -9.66
N ALA A 169 4.25 1.03 -9.74
CA ALA A 169 5.00 2.12 -10.37
C ALA A 169 6.33 2.36 -9.66
N VAL A 170 6.34 2.36 -8.34
CA VAL A 170 7.56 2.48 -7.54
C VAL A 170 8.52 1.31 -7.78
N SER A 171 8.00 0.09 -7.91
CA SER A 171 8.80 -1.10 -8.22
C SER A 171 9.57 -1.00 -9.54
N THR A 172 9.09 -0.17 -10.49
CA THR A 172 9.81 0.06 -11.76
C THR A 172 11.13 0.80 -11.57
N LEU A 173 11.28 1.56 -10.48
CA LEU A 173 12.45 2.40 -10.17
C LEU A 173 13.58 1.65 -9.46
N SER A 174 13.29 0.52 -8.82
CA SER A 174 14.24 -0.16 -7.93
C SER A 174 14.65 -1.55 -8.43
N GLY A 175 15.93 -1.88 -8.26
CA GLY A 175 16.53 -3.13 -8.74
C GLY A 175 16.33 -4.32 -7.79
N LYS A 176 16.00 -4.08 -6.52
CA LYS A 176 15.90 -5.12 -5.48
C LYS A 176 14.53 -5.12 -4.81
N ALA A 177 13.98 -6.30 -4.55
CA ALA A 177 12.68 -6.46 -3.90
C ALA A 177 12.57 -5.72 -2.54
N ILE A 178 13.61 -5.76 -1.70
CA ILE A 178 13.61 -5.06 -0.41
C ILE A 178 13.48 -3.54 -0.59
N SER A 179 14.19 -2.98 -1.57
CA SER A 179 14.13 -1.55 -1.87
C SER A 179 12.77 -1.16 -2.46
N ASN A 180 12.12 -2.02 -3.24
CA ASN A 180 10.74 -1.81 -3.69
C ASN A 180 9.78 -1.65 -2.51
N TYR A 181 9.85 -2.51 -1.50
CA TYR A 181 8.97 -2.41 -0.32
C TYR A 181 9.19 -1.12 0.44
N LEU A 182 10.45 -0.79 0.75
CA LEU A 182 10.79 0.42 1.50
C LEU A 182 10.36 1.69 0.77
N LEU A 183 10.69 1.78 -0.53
CA LEU A 183 10.34 2.95 -1.33
C LEU A 183 8.82 3.06 -1.52
N SER A 184 8.12 1.94 -1.71
CA SER A 184 6.66 1.94 -1.82
C SER A 184 6.00 2.41 -0.53
N MET A 185 6.50 1.96 0.63
CA MET A 185 5.98 2.40 1.92
C MET A 185 6.23 3.90 2.14
N ILE A 186 7.43 4.39 1.81
CA ILE A 186 7.75 5.82 1.88
C ILE A 186 6.79 6.62 0.99
N VAL A 187 6.61 6.24 -0.28
CA VAL A 187 5.75 6.96 -1.22
C VAL A 187 4.29 6.96 -0.77
N LEU A 188 3.78 5.85 -0.24
CA LEU A 188 2.42 5.78 0.28
C LEU A 188 2.22 6.66 1.52
N CYS A 189 3.18 6.71 2.44
CA CYS A 189 3.06 7.48 3.69
C CYS A 189 3.43 8.96 3.54
N LEU A 190 4.10 9.35 2.45
CA LEU A 190 4.58 10.71 2.22
C LEU A 190 3.49 11.80 2.31
N PRO A 191 2.27 11.63 1.76
CA PRO A 191 1.23 12.64 1.90
C PRO A 191 0.79 12.87 3.35
N LEU A 192 0.70 11.79 4.13
CA LEU A 192 0.38 11.87 5.56
C LEU A 192 1.44 12.68 6.31
N TRP A 193 2.72 12.37 6.05
CA TRP A 193 3.84 13.03 6.71
C TRP A 193 3.98 14.49 6.32
N ILE A 194 3.73 14.85 5.06
CA ILE A 194 3.71 16.25 4.62
C ILE A 194 2.55 16.98 5.29
N GLY A 195 1.34 16.40 5.28
CA GLY A 195 0.17 17.02 5.90
C GLY A 195 0.35 17.24 7.40
N SER A 196 0.78 16.21 8.15
CA SER A 196 1.03 16.31 9.59
C SER A 196 2.21 17.22 9.91
N GLY A 197 3.29 17.18 9.12
CA GLY A 197 4.46 18.02 9.31
C GLY A 197 4.15 19.51 9.11
N VAL A 198 3.45 19.86 8.03
CA VAL A 198 3.02 21.25 7.79
C VAL A 198 2.04 21.71 8.86
N ALA A 199 1.06 20.87 9.22
CA ALA A 199 0.13 21.15 10.30
C ALA A 199 0.84 21.40 11.65
N SER A 200 1.85 20.59 11.96
CA SER A 200 2.65 20.72 13.18
C SER A 200 3.47 22.00 13.19
N ILE A 201 4.11 22.34 12.07
CA ILE A 201 4.79 23.62 11.92
C ILE A 201 3.78 24.74 12.18
N LEU A 202 2.66 24.79 11.46
CA LEU A 202 1.64 25.83 11.63
C LEU A 202 1.09 25.93 13.06
N ARG A 203 0.88 24.80 13.75
CA ARG A 203 0.45 24.78 15.14
C ARG A 203 1.49 25.40 16.06
N SER A 204 2.76 25.11 15.82
CA SER A 204 3.85 25.78 16.53
C SER A 204 3.90 27.28 16.19
N ILE A 205 3.70 27.67 14.90
CA ILE A 205 3.60 29.07 14.41
C ILE A 205 2.61 29.90 15.17
N TYR A 206 1.40 29.39 15.26
CA TYR A 206 0.27 30.20 15.66
C TYR A 206 -0.23 29.90 17.07
N LEU A 207 0.62 29.33 17.94
CA LEU A 207 0.39 29.03 19.37
C LEU A 207 -1.09 28.99 19.76
N ASN A 208 -1.77 27.87 19.49
CA ASN A 208 -3.16 27.58 19.91
C ASN A 208 -4.20 28.68 19.63
N SER A 209 -3.94 29.63 18.73
CA SER A 209 -4.92 30.62 18.35
C SER A 209 -6.05 29.92 17.60
N TYR A 210 -7.24 29.87 18.21
CA TYR A 210 -8.45 29.30 17.61
C TYR A 210 -8.73 29.81 16.18
N LYS A 211 -8.25 31.01 15.85
CA LYS A 211 -8.33 31.63 14.53
C LYS A 211 -7.62 30.83 13.41
N TYR A 212 -6.57 30.06 13.74
CA TYR A 212 -5.78 29.30 12.76
C TYR A 212 -5.99 27.79 12.86
N ALA A 213 -6.84 27.33 13.79
CA ALA A 213 -7.17 25.91 13.95
C ALA A 213 -7.77 25.31 12.67
N SER A 214 -8.53 26.11 11.91
CA SER A 214 -9.11 25.70 10.62
C SER A 214 -8.05 25.44 9.54
N ILE A 215 -6.97 26.22 9.49
CA ILE A 215 -5.89 26.02 8.52
C ILE A 215 -5.10 24.77 8.86
N VAL A 216 -4.79 24.56 10.14
CA VAL A 216 -4.10 23.36 10.62
C VAL A 216 -4.92 22.10 10.28
N SER A 217 -6.23 22.13 10.54
CA SER A 217 -7.10 20.98 10.25
C SER A 217 -7.23 20.71 8.75
N ILE A 218 -7.15 21.72 7.87
CA ILE A 218 -7.10 21.53 6.41
C ILE A 218 -5.88 20.69 6.01
N PHE A 219 -4.69 20.96 6.54
CA PHE A 219 -3.48 20.21 6.18
C PHE A 219 -3.49 18.78 6.74
N GLU A 220 -3.97 18.58 7.97
CA GLU A 220 -4.15 17.24 8.55
C GLU A 220 -5.18 16.42 7.75
N HIS A 221 -6.30 17.06 7.39
CA HIS A 221 -7.33 16.45 6.58
C HIS A 221 -6.83 16.11 5.17
N TRP A 222 -6.08 17.02 4.55
CA TRP A 222 -5.47 16.79 3.24
C TRP A 222 -4.49 15.61 3.29
N GLY A 223 -3.61 15.58 4.30
CA GLY A 223 -2.62 14.50 4.45
C GLY A 223 -3.29 13.14 4.64
N THR A 224 -4.35 13.08 5.46
CA THR A 224 -5.12 11.85 5.69
C THR A 224 -5.95 11.42 4.47
N MET A 225 -6.51 12.36 3.72
CA MET A 225 -7.25 12.08 2.48
C MET A 225 -6.33 11.62 1.33
N MET A 226 -5.11 12.13 1.25
CA MET A 226 -4.13 11.68 0.24
C MET A 226 -3.41 10.38 0.62
N PHE A 227 -3.43 10.02 1.90
CA PHE A 227 -2.87 8.76 2.41
C PHE A 227 -3.79 7.59 2.04
N LEU A 228 -3.64 6.99 0.86
CA LEU A 228 -4.49 5.88 0.37
C LEU A 228 -4.79 4.77 1.41
N PRO A 229 -3.84 4.32 2.26
CA PRO A 229 -4.12 3.32 3.27
C PRO A 229 -5.12 3.77 4.36
N SER A 230 -5.33 5.08 4.55
CA SER A 230 -6.32 5.61 5.51
C SER A 230 -7.72 5.07 5.23
N TYR A 231 -8.08 4.92 3.95
CA TYR A 231 -9.36 4.38 3.53
C TYR A 231 -9.54 2.90 3.85
N LEU A 232 -8.46 2.16 4.16
CA LEU A 232 -8.53 0.77 4.61
C LEU A 232 -8.32 0.63 6.11
N PHE A 233 -7.55 1.52 6.75
CA PHE A 233 -7.22 1.41 8.17
C PHE A 233 -8.20 2.08 9.11
N ILE A 234 -8.87 3.15 8.67
CA ILE A 234 -9.79 3.90 9.52
C ILE A 234 -11.19 3.26 9.43
N PRO A 235 -11.75 2.75 10.55
CA PRO A 235 -13.12 2.24 10.57
C PRO A 235 -14.11 3.30 10.05
N GLY A 236 -14.99 2.91 9.13
CA GLY A 236 -16.02 3.75 8.52
C GLY A 236 -15.51 4.65 7.39
N ALA A 237 -14.22 4.60 7.04
CA ALA A 237 -13.70 5.43 5.97
C ALA A 237 -14.28 5.05 4.60
N THR A 238 -14.36 3.75 4.28
CA THR A 238 -14.93 3.27 3.00
C THR A 238 -16.43 3.53 2.89
N GLU A 239 -17.20 3.37 3.97
CA GLU A 239 -18.65 3.67 3.96
C GLU A 239 -18.92 5.15 3.64
N LYS A 240 -18.05 6.05 4.12
CA LYS A 240 -18.14 7.49 3.84
C LYS A 240 -17.54 7.89 2.49
N THR A 241 -16.94 6.96 1.74
CA THR A 241 -16.42 7.28 0.41
C THR A 241 -17.54 7.46 -0.60
N GLY A 242 -17.77 8.72 -0.99
CA GLY A 242 -18.65 9.02 -2.11
C GLY A 242 -18.06 8.59 -3.45
N PHE A 243 -18.92 8.58 -4.49
CA PHE A 243 -18.58 8.21 -5.86
C PHE A 243 -17.33 8.91 -6.43
N LEU A 244 -17.09 10.18 -6.06
CA LEU A 244 -15.90 10.93 -6.49
C LEU A 244 -14.58 10.29 -6.01
N HIS A 245 -14.56 9.69 -4.82
CA HIS A 245 -13.37 9.00 -4.30
C HIS A 245 -13.09 7.74 -5.12
N VAL A 246 -14.13 6.98 -5.46
CA VAL A 246 -14.01 5.80 -6.34
C VAL A 246 -13.39 6.18 -7.68
N LEU A 247 -13.87 7.26 -8.30
CA LEU A 247 -13.28 7.79 -9.53
C LEU A 247 -11.82 8.23 -9.34
N ALA A 248 -11.50 8.89 -8.22
CA ALA A 248 -10.15 9.30 -7.91
C ALA A 248 -9.20 8.09 -7.77
N PHE A 249 -9.59 7.02 -7.08
CA PHE A 249 -8.77 5.81 -6.94
C PHE A 249 -8.55 5.10 -8.28
N LEU A 250 -9.57 5.04 -9.13
CA LEU A 250 -9.42 4.51 -10.49
C LEU A 250 -8.48 5.38 -11.32
N LEU A 251 -8.58 6.70 -11.22
CA LEU A 251 -7.68 7.64 -11.89
C LEU A 251 -6.23 7.45 -11.41
N VAL A 252 -6.00 7.32 -10.09
CA VAL A 252 -4.67 7.00 -9.54
C VAL A 252 -4.13 5.70 -10.13
N THR A 253 -4.97 4.65 -10.20
CA THR A 253 -4.58 3.37 -10.81
C THR A 253 -4.12 3.54 -12.26
N VAL A 254 -4.88 4.29 -13.07
CA VAL A 254 -4.57 4.56 -14.48
C VAL A 254 -3.29 5.40 -14.62
N VAL A 255 -3.13 6.45 -13.81
CA VAL A 255 -1.94 7.30 -13.80
C VAL A 255 -0.71 6.48 -13.41
N SER A 256 -0.82 5.64 -12.38
CA SER A 256 0.27 4.75 -11.98
C SER A 256 0.62 3.73 -13.05
N TYR A 257 -0.36 3.21 -13.80
CA TYR A 257 -0.10 2.34 -14.95
C TYR A 257 0.71 3.06 -16.04
N ILE A 258 0.29 4.27 -16.43
CA ILE A 258 0.98 5.08 -17.44
C ILE A 258 2.41 5.38 -16.98
N LEU A 259 2.56 5.80 -15.72
CA LEU A 259 3.86 6.08 -15.11
C LEU A 259 4.76 4.84 -15.11
N SER A 260 4.21 3.67 -14.77
CA SER A 260 4.94 2.40 -14.78
C SER A 260 5.48 2.06 -16.16
N CYS A 261 4.67 2.22 -17.21
CA CYS A 261 5.10 2.00 -18.59
C CYS A 261 6.23 2.96 -18.97
N TRP A 262 6.02 4.25 -18.70
CA TRP A 262 6.98 5.31 -19.04
C TRP A 262 8.33 5.13 -18.34
N LEU A 263 8.31 4.84 -17.03
CA LEU A 263 9.51 4.61 -16.23
C LEU A 263 10.26 3.36 -16.70
N PHE A 264 9.54 2.26 -16.91
CA PHE A 264 10.19 1.00 -17.27
C PHE A 264 10.80 1.01 -18.66
N GLU A 265 10.18 1.68 -19.64
CA GLU A 265 10.74 1.83 -20.98
C GLU A 265 12.08 2.58 -20.95
N ARG A 266 12.17 3.64 -20.13
CA ARG A 266 13.34 4.51 -20.03
C ARG A 266 14.45 3.98 -19.14
N ASN A 267 14.17 2.98 -18.30
CA ASN A 267 15.15 2.44 -17.38
C ASN A 267 16.17 1.52 -18.08
N PRO A 268 17.48 1.74 -17.86
CA PRO A 268 18.51 0.82 -18.35
C PRO A 268 18.38 -0.52 -17.64
N LEU A 269 18.39 -1.61 -18.41
CA LEU A 269 18.24 -2.97 -17.88
C LEU A 269 19.54 -3.53 -17.31
N GLU A 270 20.68 -2.93 -17.63
CA GLU A 270 22.02 -3.42 -17.27
C GLU A 270 22.39 -3.12 -15.80
N LYS A 271 21.55 -2.37 -15.07
CA LYS A 271 21.80 -2.00 -13.65
C LYS A 271 21.06 -2.89 -12.64
N ASN A 272 20.79 -4.15 -12.98
CA ASN A 272 19.97 -5.06 -12.15
C ASN A 272 20.56 -5.41 -10.77
N GLY A 273 21.81 -5.04 -10.47
CA GLY A 273 22.44 -5.21 -9.15
C GLY A 273 22.31 -4.03 -8.18
N GLN A 274 21.96 -2.83 -8.66
CA GLN A 274 21.90 -1.62 -7.84
C GLN A 274 20.54 -1.47 -7.15
N THR A 275 20.52 -0.95 -5.91
CA THR A 275 19.30 -0.79 -5.11
C THR A 275 18.29 0.17 -5.75
N LEU A 276 18.75 1.21 -6.44
CA LEU A 276 17.96 1.95 -7.42
C LEU A 276 18.64 1.91 -8.79
N ILE A 277 17.82 2.02 -9.84
CA ILE A 277 18.30 2.16 -11.21
C ILE A 277 18.92 3.56 -11.45
N PHE A 278 18.54 4.54 -10.62
CA PHE A 278 19.03 5.92 -10.65
C PHE A 278 20.04 6.18 -9.52
N GLY A 279 21.33 6.10 -9.84
CA GLY A 279 22.43 6.70 -9.05
C GLY A 279 22.46 6.36 -7.55
N ASN A 280 23.12 7.22 -6.78
CA ASN A 280 23.46 7.03 -5.37
C ASN A 280 22.24 7.01 -4.43
N PHE A 281 21.43 5.95 -4.50
CA PHE A 281 20.25 5.72 -3.66
C PHE A 281 20.57 5.88 -2.19
N LEU A 282 21.76 5.46 -1.77
CA LEU A 282 22.16 5.53 -0.38
C LEU A 282 22.09 6.97 0.14
N ARG A 283 22.53 7.95 -0.67
CA ARG A 283 22.39 9.37 -0.35
C ARG A 283 20.95 9.82 -0.33
N VAL A 284 20.14 9.42 -1.31
CA VAL A 284 18.70 9.78 -1.35
C VAL A 284 17.95 9.19 -0.14
N ALA A 285 18.22 7.94 0.21
CA ALA A 285 17.65 7.26 1.36
C ALA A 285 18.15 7.87 2.68
N GLN A 286 19.44 8.20 2.78
CA GLN A 286 20.01 8.88 3.93
C GLN A 286 19.38 10.25 4.15
N ILE A 287 19.33 11.10 3.11
CA ILE A 287 18.73 12.43 3.18
C ILE A 287 17.22 12.32 3.45
N GLY A 288 16.52 11.45 2.71
CA GLY A 288 15.08 11.25 2.85
C GLY A 288 14.68 10.75 4.23
N SER A 289 15.38 9.74 4.76
CA SER A 289 15.14 9.23 6.12
C SER A 289 15.57 10.22 7.20
N ALA A 290 16.63 11.01 7.00
CA ALA A 290 17.03 12.04 7.95
C ALA A 290 16.01 13.17 8.03
N ILE A 291 15.51 13.66 6.89
CA ILE A 291 14.40 14.62 6.86
C ILE A 291 13.16 14.00 7.52
N PHE A 292 12.84 12.75 7.21
CA PHE A 292 11.68 12.07 7.79
C PHE A 292 11.76 11.98 9.32
N ILE A 293 12.86 11.46 9.87
CA ILE A 293 13.04 11.30 11.32
C ILE A 293 13.11 12.66 12.00
N ALA A 294 13.71 13.67 11.36
CA ALA A 294 13.69 15.04 11.85
C ALA A 294 12.27 15.57 12.05
N PHE A 295 11.43 15.50 11.02
CA PHE A 295 10.05 15.96 11.11
C PHE A 295 9.24 15.18 12.15
N PHE A 296 9.41 13.86 12.21
CA PHE A 296 8.70 13.01 13.18
C PHE A 296 9.09 13.32 14.63
N LEU A 297 10.39 13.44 14.93
CA LEU A 297 10.87 13.78 16.26
C LEU A 297 10.47 15.20 16.67
N GLY A 298 10.58 16.16 15.74
CA GLY A 298 10.11 17.52 15.94
C GLY A 298 8.64 17.56 16.35
N GLU A 299 7.76 16.95 15.54
CA GLU A 299 6.31 16.90 15.82
C GLU A 299 5.99 16.27 17.18
N LYS A 300 6.54 15.07 17.46
CA LYS A 300 6.22 14.35 18.69
C LYS A 300 6.69 15.09 19.93
N GLN A 301 7.88 15.69 19.89
CA GLN A 301 8.42 16.38 21.07
C GLN A 301 7.77 17.73 21.31
N THR A 302 7.42 18.47 20.25
CA THR A 302 6.61 19.70 20.38
C THR A 302 5.26 19.40 21.03
N LEU A 303 4.61 18.28 20.67
CA LEU A 303 3.36 17.85 21.28
C LEU A 303 3.52 17.48 22.76
N ILE A 304 4.53 16.66 23.08
CA ILE A 304 4.76 16.15 24.45
C ILE A 304 5.14 17.29 25.40
N LEU A 305 6.03 18.18 24.95
CA LEU A 305 6.57 19.26 25.78
C LEU A 305 5.72 20.54 25.75
N GLN A 306 4.60 20.52 25.00
CA GLN A 306 3.78 21.71 24.73
C GLN A 306 4.61 22.89 24.22
N GLY A 307 5.60 22.58 23.39
CA GLY A 307 6.63 23.50 22.92
C GLY A 307 6.21 24.41 21.78
N GLY A 308 6.99 25.47 21.56
CA GLY A 308 6.96 26.28 20.34
C GLY A 308 7.85 25.68 19.23
N TRP A 309 8.26 26.52 18.29
CA TRP A 309 9.06 26.06 17.12
C TRP A 309 10.49 25.83 17.54
N ASP A 310 10.94 26.51 18.59
CA ASP A 310 12.22 26.27 19.24
C ASP A 310 12.38 24.78 19.59
N ILE A 311 11.36 24.18 20.20
CA ILE A 311 11.35 22.74 20.50
C ILE A 311 11.27 21.91 19.21
N PHE A 312 10.42 22.30 18.26
CA PHE A 312 10.30 21.58 16.98
C PHE A 312 11.64 21.51 16.24
N PHE A 313 12.28 22.66 15.99
CA PHE A 313 13.52 22.76 15.24
C PHE A 313 14.69 22.12 16.00
N LEU A 314 14.74 22.22 17.33
CA LEU A 314 15.76 21.56 18.12
C LEU A 314 15.70 20.04 17.92
N PHE A 315 14.52 19.43 18.11
CA PHE A 315 14.37 17.98 17.98
C PHE A 315 14.40 17.50 16.53
N ALA A 316 13.98 18.32 15.58
CA ALA A 316 14.15 18.04 14.16
C ALA A 316 15.63 18.02 13.77
N LEU A 317 16.41 18.99 14.24
CA LEU A 317 17.85 19.07 13.97
C LEU A 317 18.59 17.89 14.63
N ILE A 318 18.24 17.54 15.87
CA ILE A 318 18.75 16.33 16.54
C ILE A 318 18.40 15.09 15.73
N GLY A 319 17.15 14.93 15.32
CA GLY A 319 16.68 13.81 14.52
C GLY A 319 17.40 13.69 13.17
N PHE A 320 17.61 14.81 12.49
CA PHE A 320 18.33 14.87 11.22
C PHE A 320 19.77 14.40 11.38
N PHE A 321 20.52 15.01 12.30
CA PHE A 321 21.93 14.68 12.50
C PHE A 321 22.15 13.28 13.07
N ALA A 322 21.30 12.85 14.02
CA ALA A 322 21.36 11.50 14.56
C ALA A 322 21.15 10.46 13.46
N THR A 323 20.12 10.63 12.63
CA THR A 323 19.84 9.72 11.51
C THR A 323 20.97 9.74 10.47
N TYR A 324 21.45 10.92 10.13
CA TYR A 324 22.56 11.07 9.18
C TYR A 324 23.83 10.37 9.69
N PHE A 325 24.12 10.48 10.99
CA PHE A 325 25.26 9.83 11.63
C PHE A 325 25.08 8.31 11.71
N ILE A 326 23.88 7.82 12.05
CA ILE A 326 23.55 6.39 12.05
C ILE A 326 23.82 5.79 10.66
N TRP A 327 23.34 6.44 9.59
CA TRP A 327 23.63 6.00 8.22
C TRP A 327 25.13 5.96 7.91
N LYS A 328 25.89 6.95 8.38
CA LYS A 328 27.34 6.97 8.21
C LYS A 328 28.03 5.83 8.96
N VAL A 329 27.57 5.48 10.16
CA VAL A 329 28.09 4.34 10.93
C VAL A 329 27.74 3.02 10.25
N ILE A 330 26.49 2.85 9.83
CA ILE A 330 26.06 1.65 9.08
C ILE A 330 26.91 1.51 7.81
N PHE A 331 27.19 2.61 7.10
CA PHE A 331 28.06 2.60 5.93
C PHE A 331 29.49 2.14 6.25
N LEU A 332 30.09 2.66 7.32
CA LEU A 332 31.42 2.24 7.76
C LEU A 332 31.45 0.75 8.14
N LEU A 333 30.39 0.26 8.78
CA LEU A 333 30.26 -1.17 9.12
C LEU A 333 30.10 -2.03 7.87
N MET A 334 29.22 -1.65 6.93
CA MET A 334 29.05 -2.38 5.67
C MET A 334 30.37 -2.47 4.89
N ARG A 335 31.14 -1.37 4.84
CA ARG A 335 32.45 -1.35 4.18
C ARG A 335 33.45 -2.29 4.86
N ARG A 336 33.49 -2.32 6.20
CA ARG A 336 34.36 -3.21 6.97
C ARG A 336 34.06 -4.70 6.73
N TRP A 337 32.84 -5.04 6.28
CA TRP A 337 32.39 -6.41 6.04
C TRP A 337 32.50 -6.82 4.57
N GLY A 338 33.22 -6.05 3.74
CA GLY A 338 33.54 -6.42 2.36
C GLY A 338 32.44 -6.09 1.33
N TYR A 339 31.46 -5.26 1.68
CA TYR A 339 30.48 -4.72 0.72
C TYR A 339 31.04 -3.52 -0.06
N ASP A 340 32.24 -3.65 -0.63
CA ASP A 340 32.95 -2.56 -1.31
C ASP A 340 32.36 -2.21 -2.70
N GLU A 341 31.45 -3.02 -3.25
CA GLU A 341 30.85 -2.79 -4.58
C GLU A 341 29.70 -1.76 -4.62
N ILE A 342 29.35 -1.12 -3.49
CA ILE A 342 28.39 -0.01 -3.49
C ILE A 342 29.15 1.28 -3.86
N SER A 343 29.61 1.37 -5.10
CA SER A 343 30.27 2.55 -5.64
C SER A 343 29.29 3.74 -5.68
N ILE A 344 29.73 4.85 -5.07
CA ILE A 344 29.06 6.16 -4.92
C ILE A 344 28.61 6.77 -6.25
#